data_AF-A0A9P5GD28-F1
#
_entry.id   AF-A0A9P5GD28-F1
#
_cell.length_a   1.000
_cell.length_b   1.000
_cell.length_c   1.000
_cell.angle_alpha   90.00
_cell.angle_beta   90.00
_cell.angle_gamma   90.00
#
_symmetry.space_group_name_H-M   'P 1'
#
loop_
_entity.id
_entity.type
_entity.pdbx_description
1 polymer ?
#
loop_
_entity_poly.entity_id
_entity_poly.type
_entity_poly.pdbx_seq_one_letter_code
_entity_poly.pdbx_strand_id
1 'polypeptide(L)'
;MIGATRRWFQRNRKGLAIGAGVIGAGYLAGQYVLSKISEARERMSSDRIARENLRRRFEQNQTDCTYTVLALLPTAAENIIDALPVEELTKELQQKRAERLARLNAGEATGSDLSSVAPSLPDDDRRSLSSFQSEGYVHASQIGDSALSSDGQPRPKRNKTQLWNEVKITSVTRSFTMVYTLSLLTVFTHIQLNLLGRRNYLSSVISLATPPANASTISLEDHDDELTQTLGDDFETNRRYLAFSWWLLHRGWKDVMGRVQTAVEEVFGPLNPREDISLAKLSELTLQIRKKVEGNTEDERRSQKWLSCLLPPAEEEEHVLRESGVEGVADPSSSQTASKLRHLLDETADLIDSPSFSLVLTLLNNEGFSTLIDQRCAADAFKAPTSAPETALQSFDSIATVVPLAANSERKTKLANLLAVMTRQAHVIGNGTHPPNEYLVAMDQNVRELEAFSAVVYSSNFDLELLGAKNNALPTRDTDLVDNETTSSSFSQVIVEKEVEADLEEIIESQPRSVVPNEPAFNEPEPEPLADSAFEEAWGKATDDGNTSPTEETQPTQ
;
A
#
# COMPACT_ATOMS: atom_id res chain seq x y z
N MET A 1 -78.86 -25.24 51.89
CA MET A 1 -77.89 -24.20 51.46
C MET A 1 -77.68 -24.13 49.94
N ILE A 2 -77.74 -25.24 49.20
CA ILE A 2 -77.52 -25.30 47.73
C ILE A 2 -78.60 -24.57 46.88
N GLY A 3 -79.84 -24.46 47.37
CA GLY A 3 -80.93 -23.78 46.65
C GLY A 3 -80.91 -22.24 46.73
N ALA A 4 -80.18 -21.67 47.70
CA ALA A 4 -80.04 -20.23 47.88
C ALA A 4 -78.93 -19.67 46.97
N THR A 5 -77.81 -20.39 46.87
CA THR A 5 -76.72 -20.08 45.94
C THR A 5 -77.15 -20.18 44.48
N ARG A 6 -78.00 -21.16 44.12
CA ARG A 6 -78.54 -21.31 42.76
C ARG A 6 -79.44 -20.14 42.33
N ARG A 7 -80.30 -19.64 43.22
CA ARG A 7 -81.18 -18.47 42.96
C ARG A 7 -80.40 -17.16 42.90
N TRP A 8 -79.41 -16.99 43.76
CA TRP A 8 -78.50 -15.83 43.74
C TRP A 8 -77.68 -15.79 42.44
N PHE A 9 -77.11 -16.93 42.04
CA PHE A 9 -76.36 -17.06 40.79
C PHE A 9 -77.25 -16.73 39.58
N GLN A 10 -78.46 -17.29 39.51
CA GLN A 10 -79.43 -17.00 38.44
C GLN A 10 -79.82 -15.52 38.36
N ARG A 11 -79.97 -14.84 39.51
CA ARG A 11 -80.33 -13.41 39.56
C ARG A 11 -79.17 -12.48 39.15
N ASN A 12 -77.91 -12.90 39.35
CA ASN A 12 -76.72 -12.10 39.03
C ASN A 12 -75.96 -12.58 37.77
N ARG A 13 -76.53 -13.50 36.97
CA ARG A 13 -75.89 -14.10 35.78
C ARG A 13 -75.34 -13.07 34.79
N LYS A 14 -76.06 -11.96 34.55
CA LYS A 14 -75.63 -10.91 33.62
C LYS A 14 -74.41 -10.16 34.17
N GLY A 15 -74.38 -9.80 35.45
CA GLY A 15 -73.25 -9.13 36.09
C GLY A 15 -72.00 -10.01 36.17
N LEU A 16 -72.17 -11.31 36.46
CA LEU A 16 -71.06 -12.27 36.47
C LEU A 16 -70.51 -12.53 35.06
N ALA A 17 -71.36 -12.62 34.04
CA ALA A 17 -70.91 -12.79 32.65
C ALA A 17 -70.14 -11.56 32.14
N ILE A 18 -70.60 -10.35 32.45
CA ILE A 18 -69.90 -9.10 32.11
C ILE A 18 -68.56 -9.03 32.85
N GLY A 19 -68.53 -9.34 34.15
CA GLY A 19 -67.29 -9.37 34.94
C GLY A 19 -66.27 -10.39 34.41
N ALA A 20 -66.73 -11.61 34.10
CA ALA A 20 -65.88 -12.65 33.50
C ALA A 20 -65.37 -12.24 32.10
N GLY A 21 -66.20 -11.58 31.29
CA GLY A 21 -65.80 -11.06 29.98
C GLY A 21 -64.74 -9.96 30.07
N VAL A 22 -64.88 -9.02 31.00
CA VAL A 22 -63.89 -7.94 31.22
C VAL A 22 -62.55 -8.51 31.73
N ILE A 23 -62.59 -9.46 32.67
CA ILE A 23 -61.37 -10.12 33.17
C ILE A 23 -60.70 -10.94 32.07
N GLY A 24 -61.46 -11.70 31.29
CA GLY A 24 -60.94 -12.47 30.16
C GLY A 24 -60.33 -11.59 29.07
N ALA A 25 -61.00 -10.49 28.70
CA ALA A 25 -60.48 -9.51 27.74
C ALA A 25 -59.21 -8.82 28.25
N GLY A 26 -59.17 -8.43 29.53
CA GLY A 26 -57.98 -7.86 30.16
C GLY A 26 -56.80 -8.84 30.19
N TYR A 27 -57.05 -10.13 30.44
CA TYR A 27 -56.03 -11.18 30.40
C TYR A 27 -55.46 -11.37 28.99
N LEU A 28 -56.32 -11.47 27.97
CA LEU A 28 -55.88 -11.61 26.58
C LEU A 28 -55.11 -10.39 26.08
N ALA A 29 -55.58 -9.18 26.41
CA ALA A 29 -54.87 -7.94 26.08
C ALA A 29 -53.50 -7.87 26.79
N GLY A 30 -53.44 -8.24 28.08
CA GLY A 30 -52.20 -8.31 28.83
C GLY A 30 -51.20 -9.31 28.26
N GLN A 31 -51.66 -10.52 27.90
CA GLN A 31 -50.82 -11.51 27.23
C GLN A 31 -50.31 -11.03 25.87
N TYR A 32 -51.17 -10.38 25.07
CA TYR A 32 -50.76 -9.82 23.79
C TYR A 32 -49.67 -8.76 23.94
N VAL A 33 -49.80 -7.85 24.91
CA VAL A 33 -48.79 -6.81 25.17
C VAL A 33 -47.48 -7.42 25.67
N LEU A 34 -47.53 -8.38 26.61
CA LEU A 34 -46.33 -9.05 27.10
C LEU A 34 -45.63 -9.85 26.00
N SER A 35 -46.39 -10.54 25.16
CA SER A 35 -45.88 -11.26 23.99
C SER A 35 -45.25 -10.30 22.96
N LYS A 36 -45.85 -9.14 22.72
CA LYS A 36 -45.26 -8.12 21.83
C LYS A 36 -43.99 -7.50 22.39
N ILE A 37 -43.92 -7.29 23.70
CA ILE A 37 -42.69 -6.79 24.34
C ILE A 37 -41.59 -7.85 24.30
N SER A 38 -41.90 -9.12 24.54
CA SER A 38 -40.90 -10.19 24.45
C SER A 38 -40.39 -10.34 23.03
N GLU A 39 -41.28 -10.34 22.03
CA GLU A 39 -40.92 -10.39 20.61
C GLU A 39 -40.06 -9.17 20.20
N ALA A 40 -40.43 -7.97 20.63
CA ALA A 40 -39.63 -6.76 20.37
C ALA A 40 -38.24 -6.84 21.03
N ARG A 41 -38.16 -7.32 22.28
CA ARG A 41 -36.89 -7.49 23.00
C ARG A 41 -36.01 -8.54 22.32
N GLU A 42 -36.60 -9.65 21.88
CA GLU A 42 -35.91 -10.71 21.17
C GLU A 42 -35.35 -10.21 19.85
N ARG A 43 -36.16 -9.52 19.03
CA ARG A 43 -35.71 -8.88 17.78
C ARG A 43 -34.58 -7.86 17.99
N MET A 44 -34.70 -6.98 19.00
CA MET A 44 -33.60 -6.06 19.31
C MET A 44 -32.33 -6.78 19.76
N SER A 45 -32.47 -7.88 20.50
CA SER A 45 -31.31 -8.67 20.93
C SER A 45 -30.66 -9.42 19.77
N SER A 46 -31.44 -9.99 18.85
CA SER A 46 -30.92 -10.66 17.65
C SER A 46 -30.24 -9.67 16.71
N ASP A 47 -30.83 -8.50 16.48
CA ASP A 47 -30.25 -7.46 15.63
C ASP A 47 -28.92 -6.94 16.21
N ARG A 48 -28.86 -6.78 17.53
CA ARG A 48 -27.61 -6.38 18.20
C ARG A 48 -26.53 -7.46 18.05
N ILE A 49 -26.87 -8.73 18.23
CA ILE A 49 -25.92 -9.84 18.07
C ILE A 49 -25.44 -9.94 16.61
N ALA A 50 -26.34 -9.77 15.64
CA ALA A 50 -26.00 -9.81 14.22
C ALA A 50 -25.05 -8.67 13.83
N ARG A 51 -25.33 -7.44 14.29
CA ARG A 51 -24.45 -6.28 14.05
C ARG A 51 -23.09 -6.43 14.71
N GLU A 52 -23.05 -6.95 15.94
CA GLU A 52 -21.79 -7.19 16.65
C GLU A 52 -20.96 -8.28 15.97
N ASN A 53 -21.60 -9.35 15.49
CA ASN A 53 -20.92 -10.40 14.74
C ASN A 53 -20.33 -9.87 13.43
N LEU A 54 -21.11 -9.08 12.68
CA LEU A 54 -20.66 -8.43 11.44
C LEU A 54 -19.45 -7.53 11.72
N ARG A 55 -19.56 -6.66 12.73
CA ARG A 55 -18.49 -5.75 13.15
C ARG A 55 -17.20 -6.51 13.48
N ARG A 56 -17.30 -7.54 14.32
CA ARG A 56 -16.13 -8.35 14.70
C ARG A 56 -15.47 -9.01 13.49
N ARG A 57 -16.26 -9.57 12.57
CA ARG A 57 -15.72 -10.20 11.35
C ARG A 57 -15.09 -9.16 10.42
N PHE A 58 -15.66 -7.98 10.32
CA PHE A 58 -15.09 -6.87 9.57
C PHE A 58 -13.75 -6.39 10.16
N GLU A 59 -13.69 -6.16 11.48
CA GLU A 59 -12.45 -5.76 12.17
C GLU A 59 -11.34 -6.81 12.03
N GLN A 60 -11.70 -8.09 12.14
CA GLN A 60 -10.77 -9.19 11.86
C GLN A 60 -10.30 -9.16 10.40
N ASN A 61 -11.22 -8.96 9.45
CA ASN A 61 -10.90 -8.89 8.02
C ASN A 61 -9.96 -7.72 7.70
N GLN A 62 -10.09 -6.56 8.36
CA GLN A 62 -9.13 -5.45 8.20
C GLN A 62 -7.74 -5.84 8.69
N THR A 63 -7.67 -6.52 9.83
CA THR A 63 -6.39 -7.01 10.38
C THR A 63 -5.74 -8.02 9.42
N ASP A 64 -6.54 -8.92 8.84
CA ASP A 64 -6.09 -9.89 7.83
C ASP A 64 -5.59 -9.19 6.55
N CYS A 65 -6.19 -8.06 6.17
CA CYS A 65 -5.70 -7.23 5.06
C CYS A 65 -4.28 -6.73 5.33
N THR A 66 -4.05 -6.07 6.47
CA THR A 66 -2.72 -5.56 6.83
C THR A 66 -1.67 -6.68 6.86
N TYR A 67 -2.00 -7.84 7.45
CA TYR A 67 -1.09 -8.99 7.46
C TYR A 67 -0.81 -9.55 6.07
N THR A 68 -1.83 -9.62 5.21
CA THR A 68 -1.67 -10.10 3.83
C THR A 68 -0.80 -9.16 3.01
N VAL A 69 -0.98 -7.84 3.15
CA VAL A 69 -0.11 -6.84 2.50
C VAL A 69 1.34 -7.05 2.93
N LEU A 70 1.61 -7.18 4.23
CA LEU A 70 2.97 -7.42 4.74
C LEU A 70 3.57 -8.74 4.25
N ALA A 71 2.76 -9.78 4.05
CA ALA A 71 3.23 -11.06 3.53
C ALA A 71 3.57 -11.01 2.03
N LEU A 72 2.82 -10.23 1.24
CA LEU A 72 3.00 -10.14 -0.22
C LEU A 72 4.03 -9.09 -0.65
N LEU A 73 4.21 -8.04 0.17
CA LEU A 73 5.06 -6.89 -0.12
C LEU A 73 6.54 -7.25 -0.43
N PRO A 74 7.20 -8.18 0.30
CA PRO A 74 8.59 -8.55 0.00
C PRO A 74 8.78 -9.06 -1.44
N THR A 75 7.82 -9.80 -1.99
CA THR A 75 7.91 -10.31 -3.38
C THR A 75 7.92 -9.17 -4.40
N ALA A 76 7.05 -8.17 -4.23
CA ALA A 76 7.08 -6.99 -5.09
C ALA A 76 8.38 -6.18 -4.89
N ALA A 77 8.83 -6.05 -3.64
CA ALA A 77 10.02 -5.29 -3.31
C ALA A 77 11.28 -5.88 -3.94
N GLU A 78 11.48 -7.19 -3.86
CA GLU A 78 12.59 -7.91 -4.51
C GLU A 78 12.59 -7.66 -6.02
N ASN A 79 11.44 -7.87 -6.68
CA ASN A 79 11.29 -7.66 -8.12
C ASN A 79 11.61 -6.20 -8.55
N ILE A 80 11.21 -5.21 -7.75
CA ILE A 80 11.48 -3.79 -8.01
C ILE A 80 12.96 -3.45 -7.76
N ILE A 81 13.56 -3.98 -6.69
CA ILE A 81 14.97 -3.75 -6.33
C ILE A 81 15.88 -4.29 -7.42
N ASP A 82 15.62 -5.51 -7.89
CA ASP A 82 16.37 -6.19 -8.94
C ASP A 82 16.29 -5.45 -10.28
N ALA A 83 15.12 -4.91 -10.61
CA ALA A 83 14.93 -4.16 -11.85
C ALA A 83 15.56 -2.76 -11.86
N LEU A 84 15.76 -2.18 -10.68
CA LEU A 84 16.31 -0.83 -10.51
C LEU A 84 17.58 -0.85 -9.65
N PRO A 85 18.69 -1.52 -10.04
CA PRO A 85 19.79 -1.91 -9.14
C PRO A 85 20.72 -0.74 -8.70
N VAL A 86 20.26 0.10 -7.77
CA VAL A 86 21.03 1.26 -7.26
C VAL A 86 22.33 0.83 -6.56
N GLU A 87 22.32 -0.29 -5.84
CA GLU A 87 23.48 -0.82 -5.13
C GLU A 87 24.60 -1.22 -6.08
N GLU A 88 24.27 -1.77 -7.25
CA GLU A 88 25.26 -2.12 -8.27
C GLU A 88 25.87 -0.85 -8.89
N LEU A 89 25.03 0.14 -9.21
CA LEU A 89 25.47 1.42 -9.77
C LEU A 89 26.40 2.17 -8.81
N THR A 90 26.08 2.17 -7.53
CA THR A 90 26.91 2.80 -6.49
C THR A 90 28.20 2.04 -6.22
N LYS A 91 28.19 0.69 -6.26
CA LYS A 91 29.41 -0.13 -6.23
C LYS A 91 30.32 0.16 -7.42
N GLU A 92 29.78 0.24 -8.64
CA GLU A 92 30.56 0.58 -9.85
C GLU A 92 31.21 1.97 -9.72
N LEU A 93 30.47 2.92 -9.15
CA LEU A 93 30.96 4.27 -8.90
C LEU A 93 32.11 4.30 -7.88
N GLN A 94 32.00 3.53 -6.78
CA GLN A 94 33.03 3.39 -5.76
C GLN A 94 34.28 2.70 -6.32
N GLN A 95 34.13 1.63 -7.09
CA GLN A 95 35.25 0.93 -7.75
C GLN A 95 36.04 1.87 -8.66
N LYS A 96 35.36 2.65 -9.52
CA LYS A 96 36.02 3.64 -10.38
C LYS A 96 36.77 4.72 -9.61
N ARG A 97 36.27 5.11 -8.42
CA ARG A 97 36.98 6.04 -7.54
C ARG A 97 38.22 5.39 -6.93
N ALA A 98 38.09 4.17 -6.40
CA ALA A 98 39.21 3.42 -5.83
C ALA A 98 40.32 3.18 -6.86
N GLU A 99 39.96 2.78 -8.09
CA GLU A 99 40.90 2.64 -9.21
C GLU A 99 41.64 3.94 -9.54
N ARG A 100 40.92 5.07 -9.54
CA ARG A 100 41.54 6.38 -9.77
C ARG A 100 42.52 6.75 -8.65
N LEU A 101 42.14 6.54 -7.39
CA LEU A 101 43.00 6.78 -6.24
C LEU A 101 44.24 5.87 -6.26
N ALA A 102 44.07 4.59 -6.57
CA ALA A 102 45.17 3.65 -6.72
C ALA A 102 46.15 4.06 -7.84
N ARG A 103 45.65 4.57 -8.97
CA ARG A 103 46.50 5.10 -10.06
C ARG A 103 47.28 6.36 -9.67
N LEU A 104 46.67 7.25 -8.91
CA LEU A 104 47.34 8.46 -8.41
C LEU A 104 48.45 8.09 -7.42
N ASN A 105 48.18 7.17 -6.49
CA ASN A 105 49.17 6.70 -5.52
C ASN A 105 50.30 5.88 -6.18
N ALA A 106 50.01 5.13 -7.24
CA ALA A 106 51.04 4.41 -8.02
C ALA A 106 51.93 5.37 -8.85
N GLY A 107 51.41 6.54 -9.24
CA GLY A 107 52.17 7.57 -9.95
C GLY A 107 53.20 8.31 -9.10
N GLU A 108 53.01 8.37 -7.78
CA GLU A 108 54.00 8.94 -6.84
C GLU A 108 55.19 8.00 -6.58
N ALA A 109 55.04 6.69 -6.79
CA ALA A 109 56.13 5.72 -6.57
C ALA A 109 57.13 5.61 -7.75
N THR A 110 56.84 6.22 -8.90
CA THR A 110 57.71 6.22 -10.09
C THR A 110 58.18 7.61 -10.54
N GLY A 111 57.96 8.63 -9.71
CA GLY A 111 58.34 10.02 -9.98
C GLY A 111 59.72 10.39 -9.41
N SER A 112 60.77 9.65 -9.75
CA SER A 112 62.15 10.14 -9.60
C SER A 112 62.64 10.68 -10.94
N ASP A 113 62.62 12.00 -11.12
CA ASP A 113 63.78 12.76 -11.59
C ASP A 113 63.53 14.28 -11.65
N LEU A 114 64.44 15.01 -11.01
CA LEU A 114 64.77 16.45 -11.12
C LEU A 114 63.86 17.50 -10.44
N SER A 115 64.14 17.78 -9.16
CA SER A 115 64.56 19.13 -8.75
C SER A 115 65.25 19.09 -7.38
N SER A 116 66.56 19.30 -7.38
CA SER A 116 67.41 19.47 -6.20
C SER A 116 67.07 20.77 -5.47
N VAL A 117 66.83 20.73 -4.16
CA VAL A 117 67.46 21.59 -3.12
C VAL A 117 67.14 20.96 -1.77
N ALA A 118 68.18 20.53 -1.05
CA ALA A 118 68.11 20.25 0.39
C ALA A 118 68.15 21.58 1.17
N PRO A 119 67.62 21.62 2.41
CA PRO A 119 68.59 21.60 3.51
C PRO A 119 68.21 20.69 4.68
N SER A 120 69.28 20.25 5.33
CA SER A 120 69.46 19.46 6.55
C SER A 120 68.80 20.01 7.82
N LEU A 121 68.37 19.12 8.73
CA LEU A 121 68.83 18.93 10.13
C LEU A 121 67.96 17.86 10.85
N PRO A 122 68.40 17.28 11.99
CA PRO A 122 68.38 15.83 12.23
C PRO A 122 67.35 15.32 13.25
N ASP A 123 67.16 14.00 13.19
CA ASP A 123 66.79 13.02 14.22
C ASP A 123 66.04 13.50 15.48
N ASP A 124 64.86 12.93 15.72
CA ASP A 124 64.69 12.13 16.93
C ASP A 124 63.58 11.06 16.82
N ASP A 125 63.81 9.99 17.56
CA ASP A 125 63.20 8.66 17.59
C ASP A 125 61.67 8.58 17.76
N ARG A 126 61.04 7.62 17.05
CA ARG A 126 60.59 6.36 17.68
C ARG A 126 59.98 5.36 16.69
N ARG A 127 60.66 4.22 16.61
CA ARG A 127 60.16 2.85 16.36
C ARG A 127 58.64 2.69 16.56
N SER A 128 57.97 1.99 15.65
CA SER A 128 57.75 0.53 15.82
C SER A 128 56.75 -0.07 14.81
N LEU A 129 57.16 -1.22 14.27
CA LEU A 129 56.38 -2.32 13.68
C LEU A 129 55.97 -2.23 12.20
N SER A 130 56.98 -2.53 11.38
CA SER A 130 56.86 -3.42 10.23
C SER A 130 56.21 -4.77 10.61
N SER A 131 55.57 -5.39 9.62
CA SER A 131 55.40 -6.85 9.35
C SER A 131 53.97 -7.09 8.82
N PHE A 132 53.69 -7.48 7.58
CA PHE A 132 54.40 -8.32 6.63
C PHE A 132 54.14 -7.83 5.19
N GLN A 133 55.18 -7.43 4.48
CA GLN A 133 55.24 -7.56 3.03
C GLN A 133 55.97 -8.87 2.74
N SER A 134 55.35 -9.75 1.98
CA SER A 134 56.07 -10.77 1.23
C SER A 134 55.79 -10.58 -0.25
N GLU A 135 56.89 -10.72 -0.97
CA GLU A 135 57.17 -10.37 -2.34
C GLU A 135 56.37 -11.19 -3.35
N GLY A 136 56.19 -10.60 -4.54
CA GLY A 136 55.64 -11.26 -5.71
C GLY A 136 55.90 -10.44 -6.97
N TYR A 137 57.16 -10.19 -7.28
CA TYR A 137 57.60 -9.59 -8.54
C TYR A 137 57.23 -10.55 -9.69
N VAL A 138 56.35 -10.14 -10.60
CA VAL A 138 56.19 -10.81 -11.89
C VAL A 138 55.84 -9.83 -13.02
N HIS A 139 56.85 -9.66 -13.87
CA HIS A 139 56.86 -9.26 -15.28
C HIS A 139 55.52 -9.00 -15.97
N ALA A 140 55.37 -7.76 -16.46
CA ALA A 140 54.56 -7.45 -17.62
C ALA A 140 55.23 -7.98 -18.89
N SER A 141 54.66 -9.01 -19.52
CA SER A 141 54.57 -9.22 -20.98
C SER A 141 54.23 -10.67 -21.31
N GLN A 142 52.95 -10.95 -21.57
CA GLN A 142 52.61 -11.93 -22.61
C GLN A 142 51.21 -11.70 -23.16
N ILE A 143 51.21 -11.30 -24.42
CA ILE A 143 50.14 -11.47 -25.39
C ILE A 143 49.98 -12.98 -25.63
N GLY A 144 48.75 -13.51 -25.58
CA GLY A 144 48.47 -14.88 -26.01
C GLY A 144 47.21 -15.48 -25.41
N ASP A 145 46.09 -15.32 -26.12
CA ASP A 145 44.96 -16.25 -26.27
C ASP A 145 44.65 -17.27 -25.17
N SER A 146 43.48 -17.15 -24.53
CA SER A 146 42.50 -18.23 -24.32
C SER A 146 41.30 -17.74 -23.52
N ALA A 147 40.24 -17.30 -24.20
CA ALA A 147 38.89 -17.28 -23.65
C ALA A 147 37.86 -17.37 -24.78
N LEU A 148 37.65 -18.59 -25.28
CA LEU A 148 36.44 -18.96 -26.00
C LEU A 148 35.38 -19.36 -24.96
N SER A 149 34.17 -18.83 -25.15
CA SER A 149 32.88 -19.19 -24.53
C SER A 149 32.41 -18.31 -23.36
N SER A 150 31.82 -17.15 -23.67
CA SER A 150 30.39 -16.89 -23.38
C SER A 150 30.01 -15.52 -23.96
N ASP A 151 28.87 -15.50 -24.64
CA ASP A 151 28.25 -14.35 -25.27
C ASP A 151 27.92 -13.26 -24.24
N GLY A 152 28.51 -12.09 -24.42
CA GLY A 152 28.36 -10.95 -23.54
C GLY A 152 28.96 -9.73 -24.21
N GLN A 153 28.14 -9.02 -24.98
CA GLN A 153 28.46 -7.69 -25.51
C GLN A 153 29.24 -6.88 -24.47
N PRO A 154 30.40 -6.27 -24.81
CA PRO A 154 31.08 -5.37 -23.90
C PRO A 154 30.15 -4.17 -23.66
N ARG A 155 29.49 -4.13 -22.50
CA ARG A 155 28.72 -2.95 -22.08
C ARG A 155 29.64 -1.74 -22.23
N PRO A 156 29.22 -0.67 -22.95
CA PRO A 156 30.08 0.49 -23.15
C PRO A 156 30.51 1.02 -21.79
N LYS A 157 31.82 1.29 -21.62
CA LYS A 157 32.39 1.77 -20.36
C LYS A 157 31.67 3.07 -19.97
N ARG A 158 30.75 2.99 -19.00
CA ARG A 158 29.96 4.13 -18.52
C ARG A 158 30.87 5.21 -17.95
N ASN A 159 30.63 6.47 -18.29
CA ASN A 159 31.38 7.58 -17.70
C ASN A 159 30.90 7.86 -16.25
N LYS A 160 31.76 8.43 -15.38
CA LYS A 160 31.41 8.77 -13.98
C LYS A 160 30.15 9.64 -13.90
N THR A 161 30.02 10.63 -14.80
CA THR A 161 28.83 11.49 -14.88
C THR A 161 27.57 10.73 -15.28
N GLN A 162 27.69 9.77 -16.20
CA GLN A 162 26.56 8.92 -16.60
C GLN A 162 26.10 8.05 -15.42
N LEU A 163 27.04 7.46 -14.67
CA LEU A 163 26.72 6.68 -13.47
C LEU A 163 25.97 7.50 -12.42
N TRP A 164 26.40 8.73 -12.14
CA TRP A 164 25.68 9.59 -11.20
C TRP A 164 24.27 9.95 -11.67
N ASN A 165 24.07 10.15 -12.99
CA ASN A 165 22.76 10.37 -13.55
C ASN A 165 21.89 9.10 -13.46
N GLU A 166 22.43 7.92 -13.74
CA GLU A 166 21.74 6.65 -13.57
C GLU A 166 21.33 6.43 -12.10
N VAL A 167 22.22 6.66 -11.14
CA VAL A 167 21.90 6.58 -9.70
C VAL A 167 20.78 7.55 -9.31
N LYS A 168 20.83 8.78 -9.80
CA LYS A 168 19.80 9.81 -9.56
C LYS A 168 18.43 9.36 -10.04
N ILE A 169 18.32 8.93 -11.30
CA ILE A 169 17.03 8.51 -11.85
C ILE A 169 16.56 7.22 -11.18
N THR A 170 17.44 6.23 -11.01
CA THR A 170 17.09 4.90 -10.50
C THR A 170 16.66 4.94 -9.03
N SER A 171 17.33 5.70 -8.16
CA SER A 171 16.98 5.79 -6.73
C SER A 171 15.65 6.49 -6.47
N VAL A 172 15.37 7.59 -7.18
CA VAL A 172 14.07 8.27 -7.11
C VAL A 172 12.97 7.40 -7.69
N THR A 173 13.20 6.80 -8.86
CA THR A 173 12.24 5.89 -9.51
C THR A 173 11.90 4.71 -8.61
N ARG A 174 12.91 4.08 -7.99
CA ARG A 174 12.73 2.91 -7.12
C ARG A 174 11.86 3.24 -5.91
N SER A 175 12.21 4.29 -5.16
CA SER A 175 11.46 4.68 -3.97
C SER A 175 10.02 5.08 -4.30
N PHE A 176 9.80 5.85 -5.38
CA PHE A 176 8.46 6.28 -5.79
C PHE A 176 7.61 5.10 -6.28
N THR A 177 8.21 4.20 -7.08
CA THR A 177 7.54 2.96 -7.53
C THR A 177 7.13 2.11 -6.33
N MET A 178 7.97 2.03 -5.28
CA MET A 178 7.65 1.29 -4.07
C MET A 178 6.45 1.89 -3.32
N VAL A 179 6.36 3.23 -3.20
CA VAL A 179 5.19 3.90 -2.58
C VAL A 179 3.90 3.62 -3.35
N TYR A 180 3.91 3.74 -4.68
CA TYR A 180 2.74 3.44 -5.50
C TYR A 180 2.35 1.97 -5.43
N THR A 181 3.33 1.07 -5.48
CA THR A 181 3.09 -0.38 -5.41
C THR A 181 2.51 -0.78 -4.05
N LEU A 182 3.03 -0.21 -2.95
CA LEU A 182 2.45 -0.40 -1.61
C LEU A 182 1.00 0.09 -1.57
N SER A 183 0.72 1.30 -2.04
CA SER A 183 -0.64 1.87 -2.05
C SER A 183 -1.62 1.03 -2.87
N LEU A 184 -1.19 0.59 -4.06
CA LEU A 184 -1.97 -0.30 -4.94
C LEU A 184 -2.21 -1.67 -4.30
N LEU A 185 -1.17 -2.27 -3.70
CA LEU A 185 -1.28 -3.57 -3.02
C LEU A 185 -2.22 -3.48 -1.83
N THR A 186 -2.18 -2.39 -1.05
CA THR A 186 -3.08 -2.14 0.07
C THR A 186 -4.53 -2.08 -0.39
N VAL A 187 -4.89 -1.16 -1.30
CA VAL A 187 -6.28 -1.04 -1.74
C VAL A 187 -6.78 -2.30 -2.45
N PHE A 188 -5.93 -2.97 -3.24
CA PHE A 188 -6.30 -4.21 -3.92
C PHE A 188 -6.57 -5.34 -2.95
N THR A 189 -5.71 -5.54 -1.94
CA THR A 189 -5.89 -6.55 -0.90
C THR A 189 -7.17 -6.29 -0.09
N HIS A 190 -7.46 -5.02 0.22
CA HIS A 190 -8.71 -4.64 0.87
C HIS A 190 -9.92 -4.98 0.00
N ILE A 191 -9.91 -4.71 -1.31
CA ILE A 191 -11.00 -5.12 -2.20
C ILE A 191 -11.17 -6.65 -2.16
N GLN A 192 -10.06 -7.39 -2.34
CA GLN A 192 -10.12 -8.84 -2.40
C GLN A 192 -10.68 -9.46 -1.13
N LEU A 193 -10.12 -9.14 0.03
CA LEU A 193 -10.54 -9.75 1.28
C LEU A 193 -11.91 -9.26 1.74
N ASN A 194 -12.31 -8.01 1.48
CA ASN A 194 -13.66 -7.57 1.84
C ASN A 194 -14.74 -8.21 0.96
N LEU A 195 -14.48 -8.45 -0.33
CA LEU A 195 -15.39 -9.22 -1.19
C LEU A 195 -15.52 -10.67 -0.73
N LEU A 196 -14.40 -11.33 -0.39
CA LEU A 196 -14.44 -12.69 0.15
C LEU A 196 -15.11 -12.75 1.53
N GLY A 197 -14.78 -11.83 2.41
CA GLY A 197 -15.36 -11.72 3.75
C GLY A 197 -16.87 -11.52 3.70
N ARG A 198 -17.37 -10.70 2.77
CA ARG A 198 -18.79 -10.51 2.50
C ARG A 198 -19.47 -11.83 2.12
N ARG A 199 -18.92 -12.57 1.16
CA ARG A 199 -19.47 -13.85 0.69
C ARG A 199 -19.49 -14.90 1.80
N ASN A 200 -18.39 -15.02 2.54
CA ASN A 200 -18.28 -15.92 3.68
C ASN A 200 -19.30 -15.58 4.79
N TYR A 201 -19.54 -14.29 5.02
CA TYR A 201 -20.58 -13.82 5.95
C TYR A 201 -21.97 -14.18 5.48
N LEU A 202 -22.32 -13.87 4.23
CA LEU A 202 -23.62 -14.19 3.65
C LEU A 202 -23.91 -15.69 3.65
N SER A 203 -22.93 -16.51 3.24
CA SER A 203 -23.04 -17.97 3.28
C SER A 203 -23.34 -18.47 4.71
N SER A 204 -22.63 -17.92 5.71
CA SER A 204 -22.89 -18.24 7.13
C SER A 204 -24.33 -17.87 7.54
N VAL A 205 -24.80 -16.67 7.17
CA VAL A 205 -26.13 -16.15 7.56
C VAL A 205 -27.26 -16.89 6.85
N ILE A 206 -27.10 -17.22 5.56
CA ILE A 206 -28.09 -17.98 4.78
C ILE A 206 -28.26 -19.39 5.35
N SER A 207 -27.14 -20.04 5.73
CA SER A 207 -27.16 -21.35 6.40
C SER A 207 -27.89 -21.30 7.75
N LEU A 208 -27.71 -20.23 8.54
CA LEU A 208 -28.44 -19.98 9.78
C LEU A 208 -29.95 -19.72 9.55
N ALA A 209 -30.31 -19.06 8.46
CA ALA A 209 -31.69 -18.67 8.15
C ALA A 209 -32.50 -19.76 7.44
N THR A 210 -31.83 -20.70 6.76
CA THR A 210 -32.45 -21.79 6.01
C THR A 210 -32.07 -23.12 6.66
N PRO A 211 -32.67 -23.49 7.80
CA PRO A 211 -32.49 -24.82 8.35
C PRO A 211 -33.02 -25.85 7.34
N PRO A 212 -32.30 -26.96 7.08
CA PRO A 212 -32.70 -27.93 6.06
C PRO A 212 -34.10 -28.47 6.36
N ALA A 213 -34.96 -28.50 5.33
CA ALA A 213 -36.38 -28.85 5.42
C ALA A 213 -36.67 -30.27 5.94
N ASN A 214 -35.63 -31.10 6.13
CA ASN A 214 -35.74 -32.52 6.47
C ASN A 214 -35.21 -32.88 7.88
N ALA A 215 -35.16 -31.95 8.83
CA ALA A 215 -34.74 -32.23 10.21
C ALA A 215 -35.79 -33.00 11.08
N SER A 216 -36.71 -33.75 10.47
CA SER A 216 -37.74 -34.53 11.21
C SER A 216 -37.53 -36.05 11.21
N THR A 217 -36.44 -36.55 10.63
CA THR A 217 -36.04 -37.95 10.80
C THR A 217 -34.57 -37.97 11.20
N ILE A 218 -34.27 -38.50 12.39
CA ILE A 218 -32.91 -38.78 12.83
C ILE A 218 -32.34 -39.84 11.88
N SER A 219 -31.73 -39.39 10.78
CA SER A 219 -30.78 -40.17 10.00
C SER A 219 -29.40 -39.76 10.51
N LEU A 220 -28.67 -40.72 11.08
CA LEU A 220 -27.24 -40.62 11.37
C LEU A 220 -26.47 -40.75 10.05
N GLU A 221 -26.81 -39.92 9.06
CA GLU A 221 -26.03 -39.74 7.86
C GLU A 221 -25.13 -38.52 8.08
N ASP A 222 -23.85 -38.77 7.86
CA ASP A 222 -22.73 -37.87 8.03
C ASP A 222 -22.91 -36.66 7.10
N HIS A 223 -23.61 -35.62 7.57
CA HIS A 223 -23.85 -34.38 6.82
C HIS A 223 -22.59 -33.50 6.69
N ASP A 224 -21.43 -34.03 7.05
CA ASP A 224 -20.14 -33.39 6.81
C ASP A 224 -19.86 -33.26 5.31
N ASP A 225 -20.41 -34.09 4.42
CA ASP A 225 -20.07 -34.08 2.98
C ASP A 225 -20.62 -32.86 2.18
N GLU A 226 -21.84 -32.39 2.46
CA GLU A 226 -22.48 -31.28 1.69
C GLU A 226 -21.98 -29.89 2.14
N LEU A 227 -21.73 -29.73 3.45
CA LEU A 227 -21.07 -28.56 4.01
C LEU A 227 -19.59 -28.51 3.57
N THR A 228 -18.91 -29.66 3.52
CA THR A 228 -17.52 -29.75 3.03
C THR A 228 -17.40 -29.50 1.53
N GLN A 229 -18.40 -29.87 0.71
CA GLN A 229 -18.40 -29.54 -0.73
C GLN A 229 -18.67 -28.07 -1.02
N THR A 230 -19.62 -27.44 -0.33
CA THR A 230 -19.90 -26.00 -0.49
C THR A 230 -18.77 -25.12 0.07
N LEU A 231 -18.18 -25.51 1.21
CA LEU A 231 -16.95 -24.88 1.73
C LEU A 231 -15.73 -25.17 0.84
N GLY A 232 -15.66 -26.34 0.21
CA GLY A 232 -14.58 -26.77 -0.68
C GLY A 232 -14.56 -26.05 -2.04
N ASP A 233 -15.73 -25.88 -2.67
CA ASP A 233 -15.86 -25.11 -3.93
C ASP A 233 -15.61 -23.61 -3.69
N ASP A 234 -16.04 -23.07 -2.55
CA ASP A 234 -15.68 -21.70 -2.15
C ASP A 234 -14.19 -21.60 -1.84
N PHE A 235 -13.56 -22.61 -1.22
CA PHE A 235 -12.12 -22.58 -0.94
C PHE A 235 -11.27 -22.51 -2.21
N GLU A 236 -11.55 -23.33 -3.22
CA GLU A 236 -10.81 -23.30 -4.49
C GLU A 236 -11.06 -22.00 -5.26
N THR A 237 -12.31 -21.50 -5.29
CA THR A 237 -12.64 -20.20 -5.89
C THR A 237 -11.87 -19.06 -5.19
N ASN A 238 -11.88 -19.05 -3.86
CA ASN A 238 -11.19 -18.05 -3.05
C ASN A 238 -9.68 -18.09 -3.28
N ARG A 239 -9.09 -19.30 -3.33
CA ARG A 239 -7.67 -19.49 -3.60
C ARG A 239 -7.29 -18.96 -4.99
N ARG A 240 -8.08 -19.28 -6.03
CA ARG A 240 -7.87 -18.77 -7.40
C ARG A 240 -8.00 -17.26 -7.47
N TYR A 241 -9.00 -16.70 -6.80
CA TYR A 241 -9.23 -15.25 -6.78
C TYR A 241 -8.08 -14.50 -6.11
N LEU A 242 -7.62 -14.94 -4.93
CA LEU A 242 -6.50 -14.32 -4.24
C LEU A 242 -5.18 -14.42 -5.02
N ALA A 243 -5.03 -15.47 -5.85
CA ALA A 243 -3.87 -15.64 -6.70
C ALA A 243 -3.68 -14.50 -7.72
N PHE A 244 -4.72 -13.73 -8.05
CA PHE A 244 -4.60 -12.59 -8.97
C PHE A 244 -3.74 -11.45 -8.42
N SER A 245 -3.49 -11.40 -7.11
CA SER A 245 -2.47 -10.52 -6.53
C SER A 245 -1.09 -10.73 -7.16
N TRP A 246 -0.80 -11.94 -7.65
CA TRP A 246 0.41 -12.26 -8.40
C TRP A 246 0.68 -11.31 -9.56
N TRP A 247 -0.36 -10.81 -10.25
CA TRP A 247 -0.20 -9.91 -11.39
C TRP A 247 0.51 -8.61 -11.00
N LEU A 248 0.02 -7.93 -9.96
CA LEU A 248 0.66 -6.73 -9.44
C LEU A 248 2.10 -7.02 -9.00
N LEU A 249 2.33 -8.15 -8.32
CA LEU A 249 3.63 -8.51 -7.74
C LEU A 249 4.72 -8.82 -8.79
N HIS A 250 4.35 -9.27 -10.00
CA HIS A 250 5.33 -9.75 -11.01
C HIS A 250 5.31 -8.97 -12.33
N ARG A 251 4.16 -8.39 -12.71
CA ARG A 251 3.97 -7.73 -14.02
C ARG A 251 3.46 -6.31 -13.88
N GLY A 252 2.39 -6.09 -13.12
CA GLY A 252 1.71 -4.80 -13.01
C GLY A 252 2.58 -3.67 -12.46
N TRP A 253 3.51 -3.97 -11.53
CA TRP A 253 4.45 -2.96 -11.02
C TRP A 253 5.38 -2.39 -12.11
N LYS A 254 5.61 -3.10 -13.23
CA LYS A 254 6.46 -2.61 -14.33
C LYS A 254 5.83 -1.44 -15.07
N ASP A 255 4.51 -1.45 -15.21
CA ASP A 255 3.76 -0.32 -15.79
C ASP A 255 3.85 0.91 -14.87
N VAL A 256 3.73 0.68 -13.55
CA VAL A 256 3.93 1.73 -12.54
C VAL A 256 5.35 2.28 -12.63
N MET A 257 6.35 1.41 -12.65
CA MET A 257 7.76 1.79 -12.80
C MET A 257 7.98 2.62 -14.07
N GLY A 258 7.45 2.19 -15.22
CA GLY A 258 7.62 2.91 -16.48
C GLY A 258 7.02 4.32 -16.46
N ARG A 259 5.82 4.47 -15.88
CA ARG A 259 5.18 5.78 -15.68
C ARG A 259 6.00 6.68 -14.76
N VAL A 260 6.46 6.14 -13.63
CA VAL A 260 7.28 6.88 -12.66
C VAL A 260 8.62 7.27 -13.28
N GLN A 261 9.31 6.34 -13.94
CA GLN A 261 10.61 6.59 -14.55
C GLN A 261 10.55 7.71 -15.58
N THR A 262 9.53 7.68 -16.46
CA THR A 262 9.33 8.74 -17.46
C THR A 262 9.16 10.11 -16.78
N ALA A 263 8.33 10.19 -15.73
CA ALA A 263 8.14 11.44 -14.99
C ALA A 263 9.40 11.90 -14.23
N VAL A 264 10.16 10.97 -13.66
CA VAL A 264 11.41 11.26 -12.94
C VAL A 264 12.50 11.73 -13.90
N GLU A 265 12.62 11.13 -15.08
CA GLU A 265 13.57 11.56 -16.12
C GLU A 265 13.30 12.99 -16.58
N GLU A 266 12.03 13.36 -16.75
CA GLU A 266 11.66 14.73 -17.12
C GLU A 266 11.91 15.75 -16.00
N VAL A 267 11.64 15.39 -14.74
CA VAL A 267 11.68 16.34 -13.60
C VAL A 267 13.08 16.41 -12.96
N PHE A 268 13.73 15.28 -12.73
CA PHE A 268 15.07 15.20 -12.12
C PHE A 268 16.20 15.18 -13.16
N GLY A 269 15.91 14.91 -14.44
CA GLY A 269 16.90 14.88 -15.51
C GLY A 269 17.79 16.12 -15.57
N PRO A 270 17.22 17.35 -15.57
CA PRO A 270 17.99 18.60 -15.65
C PRO A 270 18.88 18.90 -14.44
N LEU A 271 18.61 18.29 -13.29
CA LEU A 271 19.33 18.56 -12.03
C LEU A 271 20.73 17.98 -12.06
N ASN A 272 21.72 18.71 -11.55
CA ASN A 272 23.07 18.16 -11.42
C ASN A 272 23.15 17.28 -10.16
N PRO A 273 23.54 15.98 -10.24
CA PRO A 273 23.64 15.09 -9.07
C PRO A 273 24.49 15.62 -7.89
N ARG A 274 25.32 16.65 -8.13
CA ARG A 274 26.23 17.24 -7.14
C ARG A 274 25.74 18.57 -6.55
N GLU A 275 24.64 19.11 -7.05
CA GLU A 275 24.10 20.38 -6.55
C GLU A 275 23.42 20.20 -5.18
N ASP A 276 23.16 21.33 -4.54
CA ASP A 276 22.40 21.38 -3.30
C ASP A 276 20.91 21.52 -3.59
N ILE A 277 20.10 20.72 -2.90
CA ILE A 277 18.64 20.75 -2.99
C ILE A 277 18.08 21.18 -1.63
N SER A 278 17.01 21.97 -1.62
CA SER A 278 16.25 22.30 -0.39
C SER A 278 15.04 21.38 -0.23
N LEU A 279 14.53 21.27 1.01
CA LEU A 279 13.32 20.47 1.27
C LEU A 279 12.12 21.01 0.48
N ALA A 280 11.95 22.33 0.41
CA ALA A 280 10.91 22.96 -0.41
C ALA A 280 11.00 22.55 -1.89
N LYS A 281 12.22 22.51 -2.44
CA LYS A 281 12.43 22.12 -3.83
C LYS A 281 12.13 20.64 -4.05
N LEU A 282 12.50 19.78 -3.10
CA LEU A 282 12.16 18.35 -3.14
C LEU A 282 10.64 18.12 -3.12
N SER A 283 9.91 18.80 -2.24
CA SER A 283 8.44 18.70 -2.20
C SER A 283 7.81 19.21 -3.50
N GLU A 284 8.32 20.31 -4.08
CA GLU A 284 7.87 20.81 -5.39
C GLU A 284 8.09 19.78 -6.51
N LEU A 285 9.30 19.22 -6.62
CA LEU A 285 9.63 18.22 -7.64
C LEU A 285 8.81 16.95 -7.46
N THR A 286 8.56 16.53 -6.22
CA THR A 286 7.70 15.38 -5.91
C THR A 286 6.29 15.63 -6.40
N LEU A 287 5.70 16.80 -6.13
CA LEU A 287 4.38 17.16 -6.65
C LEU A 287 4.35 17.22 -8.18
N GLN A 288 5.41 17.69 -8.84
CA GLN A 288 5.49 17.68 -10.31
C GLN A 288 5.50 16.24 -10.87
N ILE A 289 6.24 15.32 -10.25
CA ILE A 289 6.23 13.90 -10.64
C ILE A 289 4.83 13.32 -10.42
N ARG A 290 4.23 13.54 -9.25
CA ARG A 290 2.88 13.03 -8.93
C ARG A 290 1.83 13.53 -9.91
N LYS A 291 1.88 14.81 -10.31
CA LYS A 291 0.97 15.35 -11.34
C LYS A 291 1.12 14.65 -12.69
N LYS A 292 2.33 14.22 -13.06
CA LYS A 292 2.59 13.48 -14.30
C LYS A 292 2.15 12.01 -14.23
N VAL A 293 2.29 11.39 -13.06
CA VAL A 293 1.96 9.96 -12.85
C VAL A 293 0.48 9.75 -12.57
N GLU A 294 -0.10 10.58 -11.71
CA GLU A 294 -1.49 10.46 -11.24
C GLU A 294 -2.45 11.34 -12.03
N GLY A 295 -1.99 12.45 -12.61
CA GLY A 295 -2.87 13.51 -13.13
C GLY A 295 -2.92 14.72 -12.20
N ASN A 296 -3.11 15.89 -12.79
CA ASN A 296 -3.08 17.19 -12.11
C ASN A 296 -4.47 17.60 -11.56
N THR A 297 -5.55 17.12 -12.19
CA THR A 297 -6.93 17.37 -11.75
C THR A 297 -7.56 16.09 -11.21
N GLU A 298 -8.67 16.21 -10.47
CA GLU A 298 -9.43 15.03 -10.02
C GLU A 298 -9.94 14.19 -11.20
N ASP A 299 -10.40 14.83 -12.27
CA ASP A 299 -10.91 14.13 -13.45
C ASP A 299 -9.80 13.38 -14.18
N GLU A 300 -8.61 13.99 -14.30
CA GLU A 300 -7.43 13.31 -14.85
C GLU A 300 -7.05 12.09 -14.00
N ARG A 301 -7.09 12.21 -12.67
CA ARG A 301 -6.83 11.10 -11.73
C ARG A 301 -7.84 9.97 -11.83
N ARG A 302 -9.11 10.30 -12.06
CA ARG A 302 -10.17 9.31 -12.30
C ARG A 302 -10.02 8.61 -13.65
N SER A 303 -9.49 9.31 -14.65
CA SER A 303 -9.25 8.74 -15.98
C SER A 303 -7.99 7.88 -16.10
N GLN A 304 -7.14 7.85 -15.05
CA GLN A 304 -5.94 7.04 -15.05
C GLN A 304 -6.28 5.56 -15.02
N LYS A 305 -5.64 4.81 -15.92
CA LYS A 305 -5.83 3.38 -16.05
C LYS A 305 -4.97 2.64 -15.04
N TRP A 306 -5.49 2.42 -13.83
CA TRP A 306 -4.85 1.62 -12.79
C TRP A 306 -5.21 0.13 -12.89
N LEU A 307 -6.34 -0.19 -13.54
CA LEU A 307 -6.83 -1.56 -13.71
C LEU A 307 -5.78 -2.49 -14.34
N SER A 308 -5.07 -2.04 -15.38
CA SER A 308 -4.04 -2.86 -16.04
C SER A 308 -2.83 -3.18 -15.15
N CYS A 309 -2.59 -2.38 -14.10
CA CYS A 309 -1.56 -2.64 -13.12
C CYS A 309 -2.00 -3.67 -12.06
N LEU A 310 -3.30 -3.82 -11.83
CA LEU A 310 -3.86 -4.66 -10.76
C LEU A 310 -4.38 -6.00 -11.26
N LEU A 311 -5.02 -6.01 -12.43
CA LEU A 311 -5.61 -7.22 -13.03
C LEU A 311 -5.04 -7.46 -14.45
N PRO A 312 -4.82 -8.74 -14.81
CA PRO A 312 -4.46 -9.11 -16.18
C PRO A 312 -5.64 -8.87 -17.14
N PRO A 313 -5.36 -8.70 -18.44
CA PRO A 313 -6.38 -8.89 -19.47
C PRO A 313 -6.98 -10.30 -19.39
N ALA A 314 -8.23 -10.47 -19.85
CA ALA A 314 -8.95 -11.75 -19.80
C ALA A 314 -8.18 -12.93 -20.44
N GLU A 315 -7.39 -12.64 -21.48
CA GLU A 315 -6.57 -13.63 -22.19
C GLU A 315 -5.40 -14.17 -21.35
N GLU A 316 -4.97 -13.44 -20.33
CA GLU A 316 -3.82 -13.77 -19.48
C GLU A 316 -4.23 -14.28 -18.09
N GLU A 317 -5.53 -14.33 -17.78
CA GLU A 317 -6.05 -14.83 -16.50
C GLU A 317 -5.61 -16.27 -16.23
N GLU A 318 -5.67 -17.15 -17.23
CA GLU A 318 -5.22 -18.54 -17.12
C GLU A 318 -3.71 -18.63 -16.87
N HIS A 319 -2.92 -17.72 -17.46
CA HIS A 319 -1.48 -17.67 -17.22
C HIS A 319 -1.17 -17.31 -15.76
N VAL A 320 -1.92 -16.38 -15.17
CA VAL A 320 -1.76 -16.03 -13.74
C VAL A 320 -2.08 -17.24 -12.86
N LEU A 321 -3.14 -17.99 -13.14
CA LEU A 321 -3.49 -19.20 -12.37
C LEU A 321 -2.41 -20.29 -12.48
N ARG A 322 -1.80 -20.43 -13.66
CA ARG A 322 -0.68 -21.36 -13.90
C ARG A 322 0.57 -20.99 -13.11
N GLU A 323 1.03 -19.74 -13.25
CA GLU A 323 2.26 -19.26 -12.58
C GLU A 323 2.11 -19.21 -11.05
N SER A 324 0.90 -18.94 -10.55
CA SER A 324 0.60 -18.98 -9.12
C SER A 324 0.44 -20.40 -8.55
N GLY A 325 0.49 -21.44 -9.39
CA GLY A 325 0.31 -22.83 -8.95
C GLY A 325 -1.10 -23.15 -8.45
N VAL A 326 -2.11 -22.40 -8.92
CA VAL A 326 -3.53 -22.57 -8.58
C VAL A 326 -4.35 -23.11 -9.75
N GLU A 327 -3.69 -23.51 -10.84
CA GLU A 327 -4.32 -24.24 -11.95
C GLU A 327 -4.75 -25.64 -11.46
N GLY A 328 -6.05 -25.80 -11.21
CA GLY A 328 -6.64 -27.07 -10.78
C GLY A 328 -6.70 -28.09 -11.92
N VAL A 329 -6.38 -29.34 -11.60
CA VAL A 329 -6.59 -30.51 -12.47
C VAL A 329 -8.06 -30.54 -12.88
N ALA A 330 -8.33 -30.53 -14.19
CA ALA A 330 -9.65 -30.41 -14.77
C ALA A 330 -10.64 -31.47 -14.24
N ASP A 331 -11.56 -31.05 -13.37
CA ASP A 331 -12.74 -31.83 -12.97
C ASP A 331 -14.04 -31.02 -13.20
N PRO A 332 -15.20 -31.68 -13.36
CA PRO A 332 -16.46 -31.08 -13.82
C PRO A 332 -17.11 -30.07 -12.85
N SER A 333 -16.52 -29.80 -11.68
CA SER A 333 -16.82 -28.65 -10.82
C SER A 333 -16.31 -27.31 -11.40
N SER A 334 -15.41 -27.35 -12.39
CA SER A 334 -14.75 -26.19 -13.00
C SER A 334 -15.69 -25.12 -13.56
N SER A 335 -16.89 -25.47 -14.06
CA SER A 335 -17.79 -24.48 -14.68
C SER A 335 -18.42 -23.51 -13.68
N GLN A 336 -18.78 -23.97 -12.48
CA GLN A 336 -19.38 -23.11 -11.46
C GLN A 336 -18.30 -22.27 -10.76
N THR A 337 -17.16 -22.88 -10.40
CA THR A 337 -15.98 -22.18 -9.87
C THR A 337 -15.51 -21.07 -10.82
N ALA A 338 -15.44 -21.35 -12.14
CA ALA A 338 -15.07 -20.35 -13.15
C ALA A 338 -16.07 -19.19 -13.22
N SER A 339 -17.38 -19.47 -13.17
CA SER A 339 -18.40 -18.41 -13.17
C SER A 339 -18.34 -17.52 -11.92
N LYS A 340 -18.11 -18.11 -10.74
CA LYS A 340 -17.94 -17.37 -9.48
C LYS A 340 -16.67 -16.52 -9.49
N LEU A 341 -15.57 -17.09 -9.99
CA LEU A 341 -14.30 -16.38 -10.15
C LEU A 341 -14.46 -15.20 -11.11
N ARG A 342 -15.10 -15.41 -12.26
CA ARG A 342 -15.35 -14.33 -13.23
C ARG A 342 -16.17 -13.20 -12.60
N HIS A 343 -17.23 -13.53 -11.88
CA HIS A 343 -18.04 -12.54 -11.16
C HIS A 343 -17.20 -11.74 -10.14
N LEU A 344 -16.32 -12.40 -9.38
CA LEU A 344 -15.43 -11.72 -8.44
C LEU A 344 -14.46 -10.78 -9.16
N LEU A 345 -13.90 -11.19 -10.28
CA LEU A 345 -12.97 -10.37 -11.09
C LEU A 345 -13.68 -9.19 -11.74
N ASP A 346 -14.88 -9.38 -12.27
CA ASP A 346 -15.70 -8.31 -12.85
C ASP A 346 -16.07 -7.28 -11.78
N GLU A 347 -16.55 -7.73 -10.61
CA GLU A 347 -16.85 -6.83 -9.49
C GLU A 347 -15.61 -6.09 -8.98
N THR A 348 -14.45 -6.76 -8.98
CA THR A 348 -13.17 -6.12 -8.64
C THR A 348 -12.78 -5.05 -9.66
N ALA A 349 -12.96 -5.33 -10.95
CA ALA A 349 -12.68 -4.37 -12.01
C ALA A 349 -13.59 -3.14 -11.90
N ASP A 350 -14.89 -3.34 -11.65
CA ASP A 350 -15.85 -2.26 -11.42
C ASP A 350 -15.48 -1.41 -10.20
N LEU A 351 -15.01 -2.04 -9.11
CA LEU A 351 -14.54 -1.33 -7.93
C LEU A 351 -13.26 -0.53 -8.20
N ILE A 352 -12.31 -1.08 -8.96
CA ILE A 352 -11.05 -0.40 -9.32
C ILE A 352 -11.32 0.81 -10.22
N ASP A 353 -12.26 0.70 -11.17
CA ASP A 353 -12.62 1.81 -12.06
C ASP A 353 -13.58 2.83 -11.38
N SER A 354 -13.96 2.60 -10.13
CA SER A 354 -14.86 3.49 -9.38
C SER A 354 -14.18 4.80 -8.94
N PRO A 355 -14.95 5.91 -8.81
CA PRO A 355 -14.44 7.15 -8.24
C PRO A 355 -13.91 7.00 -6.81
N SER A 356 -14.52 6.11 -6.02
CA SER A 356 -14.12 5.82 -4.64
C SER A 356 -12.73 5.22 -4.58
N PHE A 357 -12.40 4.30 -5.49
CA PHE A 357 -11.04 3.75 -5.60
C PHE A 357 -10.02 4.84 -5.91
N SER A 358 -10.28 5.70 -6.91
CA SER A 358 -9.38 6.80 -7.28
C SER A 358 -9.12 7.75 -6.10
N LEU A 359 -10.16 8.06 -5.31
CA LEU A 359 -10.03 8.86 -4.10
C LEU A 359 -9.15 8.17 -3.04
N VAL A 360 -9.43 6.91 -2.70
CA VAL A 360 -8.67 6.16 -1.69
C VAL A 360 -7.21 6.01 -2.11
N LEU A 361 -6.95 5.65 -3.37
CA LEU A 361 -5.59 5.55 -3.90
C LEU A 361 -4.85 6.89 -3.83
N THR A 362 -5.52 8.01 -4.14
CA THR A 362 -4.93 9.35 -4.01
C THR A 362 -4.55 9.67 -2.57
N LEU A 363 -5.39 9.31 -1.59
CA LEU A 363 -5.13 9.53 -0.17
C LEU A 363 -4.00 8.63 0.37
N LEU A 364 -3.96 7.37 -0.05
CA LEU A 364 -2.85 6.46 0.27
C LEU A 364 -1.52 6.99 -0.28
N ASN A 365 -1.50 7.42 -1.54
CA ASN A 365 -0.32 8.03 -2.14
C ASN A 365 0.07 9.33 -1.42
N ASN A 366 -0.89 10.18 -1.02
CA ASN A 366 -0.61 11.38 -0.24
C ASN A 366 0.11 11.04 1.07
N GLU A 367 -0.39 10.06 1.80
CA GLU A 367 0.21 9.64 3.06
C GLU A 367 1.60 9.05 2.85
N GLY A 368 1.73 8.12 1.89
CA GLY A 368 3.02 7.49 1.58
C GLY A 368 4.11 8.49 1.16
N PHE A 369 3.77 9.48 0.32
CA PHE A 369 4.71 10.53 -0.06
C PHE A 369 4.98 11.54 1.06
N SER A 370 3.99 11.85 1.90
CA SER A 370 4.17 12.66 3.10
C SER A 370 5.15 11.98 4.07
N THR A 371 4.99 10.68 4.34
CA THR A 371 5.94 9.90 5.16
C THR A 371 7.34 9.91 4.53
N LEU A 372 7.45 9.68 3.21
CA LEU A 372 8.75 9.63 2.55
C LEU A 372 9.46 11.00 2.57
N ILE A 373 8.79 12.07 2.16
CA ILE A 373 9.40 13.39 1.94
C ILE A 373 9.45 14.21 3.23
N ASP A 374 8.30 14.41 3.86
CA ASP A 374 8.14 15.38 4.95
C ASP A 374 8.58 14.81 6.30
N GLN A 375 8.64 13.49 6.45
CA GLN A 375 9.15 12.83 7.66
C GLN A 375 10.55 12.27 7.44
N ARG A 376 10.71 11.26 6.56
CA ARG A 376 11.96 10.49 6.45
C ARG A 376 13.09 11.27 5.76
N CYS A 377 12.83 11.85 4.60
CA CYS A 377 13.84 12.67 3.92
C CYS A 377 14.17 13.92 4.75
N ALA A 378 13.16 14.60 5.30
CA ALA A 378 13.37 15.76 6.16
C ALA A 378 14.27 15.44 7.37
N ALA A 379 14.03 14.33 8.07
CA ALA A 379 14.84 13.91 9.22
C ALA A 379 16.25 13.47 8.79
N ASP A 380 16.36 12.57 7.82
CA ASP A 380 17.63 11.89 7.52
C ASP A 380 18.55 12.67 6.57
N ALA A 381 17.97 13.39 5.59
CA ALA A 381 18.74 14.11 4.58
C ALA A 381 18.96 15.58 4.95
N PHE A 382 17.97 16.22 5.60
CA PHE A 382 17.98 17.65 5.95
C PHE A 382 18.20 17.92 7.45
N LYS A 383 18.31 16.85 8.27
CA LYS A 383 18.49 16.92 9.73
C LYS A 383 17.41 17.78 10.42
N ALA A 384 16.20 17.80 9.87
CA ALA A 384 15.05 18.49 10.45
C ALA A 384 14.77 17.91 11.85
N PRO A 385 14.56 18.73 12.89
CA PRO A 385 14.18 18.22 14.19
C PRO A 385 12.86 17.48 14.03
N THR A 386 12.88 16.17 14.32
CA THR A 386 11.69 15.33 14.38
C THR A 386 10.71 15.97 15.37
N SER A 387 9.49 16.27 14.93
CA SER A 387 8.42 16.66 15.84
C SER A 387 8.14 15.48 16.78
N ALA A 388 8.75 15.49 17.96
CA ALA A 388 8.37 14.57 19.03
C ALA A 388 6.90 14.82 19.40
N PRO A 389 6.13 13.77 19.72
CA PRO A 389 4.76 13.94 20.21
C PRO A 389 4.79 14.74 21.52
N GLU A 390 3.84 15.66 21.66
CA GLU A 390 3.65 16.52 22.83
C GLU A 390 3.62 15.71 24.12
N THR A 391 4.75 15.61 24.81
CA THR A 391 4.75 15.25 26.23
C THR A 391 4.86 16.53 27.04
N ALA A 392 3.70 16.95 27.55
CA ALA A 392 3.45 17.84 28.68
C ALA A 392 4.60 18.75 29.19
N LEU A 393 4.32 20.05 29.13
CA LEU A 393 4.94 21.15 29.89
C LEU A 393 5.47 20.75 31.28
N GLN A 394 6.80 20.76 31.46
CA GLN A 394 7.45 21.05 32.74
C GLN A 394 8.65 21.99 32.54
N SER A 395 8.34 23.28 32.54
CA SER A 395 8.93 24.34 33.38
C SER A 395 10.47 24.49 33.53
N PHE A 396 10.93 25.63 33.00
CA PHE A 396 11.98 26.57 33.42
C PHE A 396 13.45 26.43 32.96
N ASP A 397 13.91 27.56 32.40
CA ASP A 397 15.26 28.03 32.11
C ASP A 397 16.10 27.30 31.05
N SER A 398 15.87 27.68 29.79
CA SER A 398 16.94 28.07 28.86
C SER A 398 16.32 28.81 27.69
N ILE A 399 17.02 29.85 27.20
CA ILE A 399 16.65 30.64 26.02
C ILE A 399 16.44 29.68 24.84
N ALA A 400 15.17 29.36 24.58
CA ALA A 400 14.77 28.52 23.47
C ALA A 400 14.84 29.37 22.21
N THR A 401 15.84 29.09 21.37
CA THR A 401 15.87 29.56 19.99
C THR A 401 14.64 29.00 19.29
N VAL A 402 13.59 29.82 19.16
CA VAL A 402 12.43 29.51 18.32
C VAL A 402 12.94 29.44 16.89
N VAL A 403 13.27 28.25 16.40
CA VAL A 403 13.59 28.03 14.99
C VAL A 403 12.28 28.24 14.22
N PRO A 404 12.16 29.28 13.38
CA PRO A 404 10.94 29.50 12.61
C PRO A 404 10.70 28.30 11.70
N LEU A 405 9.44 27.88 11.50
CA LEU A 405 9.09 26.81 10.54
C LEU A 405 9.66 27.10 9.13
N ALA A 406 9.80 28.37 8.77
CA ALA A 406 10.44 28.84 7.54
C ALA A 406 11.93 28.45 7.44
N ALA A 407 12.67 28.42 8.55
CA ALA A 407 14.07 28.04 8.58
C ALA A 407 14.31 26.54 8.31
N ASN A 408 13.29 25.69 8.48
CA ASN A 408 13.37 24.28 8.07
C ASN A 408 13.24 24.10 6.55
N SER A 409 12.47 24.97 5.88
CA SER A 409 12.23 24.92 4.44
C SER A 409 13.46 25.36 3.61
N GLU A 410 14.29 26.24 4.18
CA GLU A 410 15.51 26.76 3.54
C GLU A 410 16.74 25.84 3.68
N ARG A 411 16.68 24.80 4.52
CA ARG A 411 17.82 23.89 4.69
C ARG A 411 18.13 23.18 3.39
N LYS A 412 19.41 23.14 3.07
CA LYS A 412 19.94 22.49 1.89
C LYS A 412 20.78 21.28 2.26
N THR A 413 20.72 20.27 1.41
CA THR A 413 21.54 19.08 1.49
C THR A 413 22.09 18.77 0.11
N LYS A 414 23.21 18.04 0.05
CA LYS A 414 23.73 17.56 -1.24
C LYS A 414 22.73 16.59 -1.84
N LEU A 415 22.41 16.73 -3.12
CA LEU A 415 21.49 15.81 -3.81
C LEU A 415 21.94 14.36 -3.65
N ALA A 416 23.24 14.07 -3.73
CA ALA A 416 23.79 12.74 -3.46
C ALA A 416 23.40 12.15 -2.08
N ASN A 417 23.30 12.97 -1.03
CA ASN A 417 22.85 12.51 0.30
C ASN A 417 21.35 12.17 0.30
N LEU A 418 20.53 12.99 -0.37
CA LEU A 418 19.12 12.68 -0.57
C LEU A 418 18.93 11.36 -1.31
N LEU A 419 19.67 11.12 -2.39
CA LEU A 419 19.58 9.88 -3.17
C LEU A 419 19.93 8.65 -2.32
N ALA A 420 20.91 8.78 -1.42
CA ALA A 420 21.25 7.72 -0.46
C ALA A 420 20.10 7.42 0.50
N VAL A 421 19.48 8.46 1.07
CA VAL A 421 18.30 8.30 1.93
C VAL A 421 17.14 7.67 1.17
N MET A 422 16.83 8.13 -0.04
CA MET A 422 15.74 7.55 -0.85
C MET A 422 15.99 6.08 -1.20
N THR A 423 17.25 5.70 -1.44
CA THR A 423 17.62 4.31 -1.69
C THR A 423 17.39 3.44 -0.45
N ARG A 424 17.79 3.91 0.74
CA ARG A 424 17.50 3.21 2.01
C ARG A 424 16.00 3.12 2.26
N GLN A 425 15.28 4.23 2.04
CA GLN A 425 13.83 4.25 2.25
C GLN A 425 13.08 3.31 1.31
N ALA A 426 13.57 3.05 0.10
CA ALA A 426 12.99 2.03 -0.78
C ALA A 426 12.97 0.63 -0.13
N HIS A 427 14.02 0.25 0.59
CA HIS A 427 14.07 -1.00 1.37
C HIS A 427 13.12 -0.98 2.56
N VAL A 428 13.00 0.16 3.25
CA VAL A 428 12.05 0.32 4.39
C VAL A 428 10.60 0.23 3.92
N ILE A 429 10.26 0.88 2.79
CA ILE A 429 8.92 0.81 2.20
C ILE A 429 8.59 -0.63 1.81
N GLY A 430 9.53 -1.36 1.22
CA GLY A 430 9.38 -2.76 0.80
C GLY A 430 9.52 -3.81 1.90
N ASN A 431 9.82 -3.40 3.15
CA ASN A 431 10.02 -4.33 4.25
C ASN A 431 8.67 -4.86 4.77
N GLY A 432 8.36 -6.13 4.47
CA GLY A 432 7.21 -6.84 5.03
C GLY A 432 7.57 -7.88 6.10
N THR A 433 8.86 -8.23 6.25
CA THR A 433 9.33 -9.33 7.12
C THR A 433 9.47 -8.92 8.57
N HIS A 434 9.76 -7.66 8.84
CA HIS A 434 9.93 -7.11 10.18
C HIS A 434 8.87 -6.03 10.45
N PRO A 435 7.65 -6.40 10.89
CA PRO A 435 6.67 -5.43 11.31
C PRO A 435 7.15 -4.64 12.56
N PRO A 436 6.78 -3.35 12.69
CA PRO A 436 5.81 -2.63 11.87
C PRO A 436 6.36 -2.02 10.57
N ASN A 437 5.57 -2.21 9.49
CA ASN A 437 5.47 -1.36 8.30
C ASN A 437 5.24 0.12 8.59
N GLU A 438 6.23 0.99 8.81
CA GLU A 438 5.94 2.41 9.16
C GLU A 438 5.08 3.15 8.12
N TYR A 439 5.26 2.85 6.83
CA TYR A 439 4.46 3.44 5.75
C TYR A 439 3.05 2.85 5.72
N LEU A 440 2.94 1.52 5.85
CA LEU A 440 1.63 0.86 5.89
C LEU A 440 0.83 1.27 7.13
N VAL A 441 1.48 1.39 8.29
CA VAL A 441 0.87 1.87 9.53
C VAL A 441 0.36 3.30 9.39
N ALA A 442 1.15 4.18 8.75
CA ALA A 442 0.70 5.54 8.47
C ALA A 442 -0.53 5.55 7.56
N MET A 443 -0.52 4.74 6.48
CA MET A 443 -1.67 4.59 5.58
C MET A 443 -2.92 4.09 6.31
N ASP A 444 -2.81 3.02 7.11
CA ASP A 444 -3.92 2.42 7.84
C ASP A 444 -4.51 3.37 8.91
N GLN A 445 -3.68 4.17 9.56
CA GLN A 445 -4.12 5.07 10.63
C GLN A 445 -4.66 6.41 10.12
N ASN A 446 -4.04 6.99 9.08
CA ASN A 446 -4.34 8.35 8.64
C ASN A 446 -5.37 8.40 7.50
N VAL A 447 -5.57 7.30 6.76
CA VAL A 447 -6.53 7.23 5.65
C VAL A 447 -7.81 6.51 6.07
N ARG A 448 -8.69 7.23 6.79
CA ARG A 448 -10.00 6.70 7.25
C ARG A 448 -10.92 6.29 6.09
N GLU A 449 -10.71 6.90 4.92
CA GLU A 449 -11.43 6.59 3.70
C GLU A 449 -11.15 5.17 3.19
N LEU A 450 -10.00 4.57 3.52
CA LEU A 450 -9.70 3.16 3.21
C LEU A 450 -10.63 2.23 4.01
N GLU A 451 -10.79 2.48 5.31
CA GLU A 451 -11.71 1.71 6.16
C GLU A 451 -13.16 1.92 5.74
N ALA A 452 -13.55 3.18 5.45
CA ALA A 452 -14.89 3.50 4.97
C ALA A 452 -15.20 2.82 3.63
N PHE A 453 -14.27 2.85 2.68
CA PHE A 453 -14.39 2.14 1.40
C PHE A 453 -14.47 0.63 1.61
N SER A 454 -13.63 0.06 2.49
CA SER A 454 -13.67 -1.36 2.86
C SER A 454 -15.02 -1.76 3.44
N ALA A 455 -15.61 -0.93 4.31
CA ALA A 455 -16.93 -1.16 4.89
C ALA A 455 -18.03 -1.14 3.83
N VAL A 456 -17.96 -0.24 2.85
CA VAL A 456 -18.89 -0.20 1.71
C VAL A 456 -18.74 -1.45 0.86
N VAL A 457 -17.52 -1.87 0.51
CA VAL A 457 -17.29 -3.11 -0.26
C VAL A 457 -17.83 -4.32 0.50
N TYR A 458 -17.51 -4.43 1.80
CA TYR A 458 -17.94 -5.53 2.65
C TYR A 458 -19.46 -5.60 2.83
N SER A 459 -20.17 -4.47 2.77
CA SER A 459 -21.62 -4.40 3.02
C SER A 459 -22.51 -4.17 1.80
N SER A 460 -21.92 -3.89 0.65
CA SER A 460 -22.64 -3.74 -0.61
C SER A 460 -23.38 -5.01 -1.01
N ASN A 461 -24.50 -4.87 -1.71
CA ASN A 461 -25.29 -5.97 -2.29
C ASN A 461 -25.86 -7.03 -1.31
N PHE A 462 -25.77 -6.84 0.00
CA PHE A 462 -26.39 -7.76 0.98
C PHE A 462 -27.88 -8.01 0.72
N ASP A 463 -28.66 -6.96 0.45
CA ASP A 463 -30.11 -7.07 0.28
C ASP A 463 -30.51 -7.83 -0.99
N LEU A 464 -29.77 -7.66 -2.09
CA LEU A 464 -30.08 -8.31 -3.36
C LEU A 464 -29.80 -9.82 -3.31
N GLU A 465 -28.69 -10.22 -2.68
CA GLU A 465 -28.34 -11.63 -2.49
C GLU A 465 -29.25 -12.33 -1.47
N LEU A 466 -29.65 -11.64 -0.39
CA LEU A 466 -30.58 -12.20 0.60
C LEU A 466 -32.00 -12.38 0.02
N LEU A 467 -32.42 -11.49 -0.88
CA LEU A 467 -33.70 -11.60 -1.61
C LEU A 467 -33.64 -12.70 -2.68
N GLY A 468 -32.53 -12.83 -3.41
CA GLY A 468 -32.30 -13.93 -4.35
C GLY A 468 -32.34 -15.30 -3.68
N ALA A 469 -31.71 -15.43 -2.50
CA ALA A 469 -31.73 -16.66 -1.70
C ALA A 469 -33.15 -17.02 -1.20
N LYS A 470 -33.96 -16.03 -0.81
CA LYS A 470 -35.37 -16.25 -0.44
C LYS A 470 -36.23 -16.73 -1.60
N ASN A 471 -35.96 -16.24 -2.82
CA ASN A 471 -36.72 -16.64 -4.01
C ASN A 471 -36.36 -18.07 -4.48
N ASN A 472 -35.11 -18.50 -4.28
CA ASN A 472 -34.67 -19.87 -4.62
C ASN A 472 -35.10 -20.94 -3.59
N ALA A 473 -35.51 -20.53 -2.38
CA ALA A 473 -36.00 -21.44 -1.34
C ALA A 473 -37.50 -21.77 -1.43
N LEU A 474 -38.24 -21.19 -2.38
CA LEU A 474 -39.62 -21.56 -2.69
C LEU A 474 -39.63 -22.65 -3.76
N PRO A 475 -40.27 -23.82 -3.54
CA PRO A 475 -40.37 -24.84 -4.58
C PRO A 475 -41.25 -24.30 -5.71
N THR A 476 -40.64 -24.12 -6.88
CA THR A 476 -41.31 -23.76 -8.13
C THR A 476 -42.36 -24.82 -8.47
N ARG A 477 -43.65 -24.47 -8.35
CA ARG A 477 -44.70 -25.12 -9.15
C ARG A 477 -44.68 -24.45 -10.51
N ASP A 478 -44.28 -25.22 -11.52
CA ASP A 478 -44.41 -24.85 -12.92
C ASP A 478 -45.84 -24.42 -13.23
N THR A 479 -45.98 -23.16 -13.67
CA THR A 479 -47.02 -22.77 -14.62
C THR A 479 -46.45 -21.67 -15.51
N ASP A 480 -46.21 -22.04 -16.77
CA ASP A 480 -46.01 -21.12 -17.89
C ASP A 480 -47.04 -20.01 -17.88
N LEU A 481 -46.61 -18.73 -17.90
CA LEU A 481 -47.25 -17.69 -18.70
C LEU A 481 -46.21 -16.59 -19.02
N VAL A 482 -46.10 -16.33 -20.31
CA VAL A 482 -45.42 -15.19 -20.93
C VAL A 482 -46.05 -13.90 -20.42
N ASP A 483 -45.24 -12.94 -19.97
CA ASP A 483 -45.54 -11.53 -20.18
C ASP A 483 -44.27 -10.67 -20.13
N ASN A 484 -44.29 -9.69 -21.03
CA ASN A 484 -43.23 -8.79 -21.44
C ASN A 484 -43.46 -7.46 -20.73
N GLU A 485 -42.51 -6.97 -19.92
CA GLU A 485 -42.48 -5.52 -19.61
C GLU A 485 -41.10 -5.03 -19.17
N THR A 486 -40.73 -3.91 -19.77
CA THR A 486 -39.49 -3.16 -19.63
C THR A 486 -39.71 -2.10 -18.56
N THR A 487 -38.94 -2.10 -17.47
CA THR A 487 -38.86 -0.93 -16.58
C THR A 487 -37.45 -0.70 -16.06
N SER A 488 -36.88 0.41 -16.53
CA SER A 488 -35.72 1.13 -16.02
C SER A 488 -36.02 1.78 -14.65
N SER A 489 -35.04 1.78 -13.73
CA SER A 489 -34.98 2.70 -12.60
C SER A 489 -33.51 2.91 -12.22
N SER A 490 -32.83 3.93 -12.76
CA SER A 490 -32.79 5.32 -12.29
C SER A 490 -32.15 5.47 -10.91
N PHE A 491 -30.87 5.88 -10.97
CA PHE A 491 -30.00 6.32 -9.90
C PHE A 491 -30.58 7.58 -9.24
N SER A 492 -30.78 7.57 -7.92
CA SER A 492 -31.21 8.75 -7.16
C SER A 492 -29.99 9.55 -6.71
N GLN A 493 -29.76 10.66 -7.39
CA GLN A 493 -28.76 11.67 -7.11
C GLN A 493 -29.32 12.67 -6.08
N VAL A 494 -28.66 12.81 -4.93
CA VAL A 494 -28.99 13.82 -3.92
C VAL A 494 -28.25 15.12 -4.26
N ILE A 495 -29.02 16.14 -4.64
CA ILE A 495 -28.56 17.51 -4.89
C ILE A 495 -28.68 18.29 -3.58
N VAL A 496 -27.60 18.95 -3.17
CA VAL A 496 -27.60 20.00 -2.13
C VAL A 496 -27.55 21.35 -2.84
N GLU A 497 -28.59 22.14 -2.66
CA GLU A 497 -28.70 23.52 -3.15
C GLU A 497 -27.74 24.45 -2.41
N LYS A 498 -27.10 25.36 -3.16
CA LYS A 498 -26.51 26.58 -2.61
C LYS A 498 -26.87 27.76 -3.51
N GLU A 499 -27.57 28.71 -2.91
CA GLU A 499 -28.03 29.95 -3.54
C GLU A 499 -26.88 30.84 -4.00
N VAL A 500 -27.16 31.55 -5.09
CA VAL A 500 -26.34 32.54 -5.78
C VAL A 500 -26.70 33.93 -5.26
N GLU A 501 -25.70 34.77 -5.01
CA GLU A 501 -25.84 36.22 -5.13
C GLU A 501 -24.69 36.75 -5.98
N ALA A 502 -25.04 37.57 -6.96
CA ALA A 502 -24.19 38.06 -8.03
C ALA A 502 -23.67 39.47 -7.71
N ASP A 503 -22.50 39.82 -8.25
CA ASP A 503 -22.20 41.19 -8.69
C ASP A 503 -21.19 41.18 -9.86
N LEU A 504 -21.58 41.86 -10.94
CA LEU A 504 -20.77 42.34 -12.08
C LEU A 504 -19.85 43.48 -11.61
N GLU A 505 -18.78 43.98 -12.23
CA GLU A 505 -18.21 44.09 -13.59
C GLU A 505 -16.72 44.49 -13.33
N GLU A 506 -15.73 44.30 -14.19
CA GLU A 506 -15.35 45.29 -15.22
C GLU A 506 -14.15 44.77 -16.05
N ILE A 507 -14.14 45.19 -17.32
CA ILE A 507 -13.25 44.87 -18.42
C ILE A 507 -12.04 45.82 -18.42
N ILE A 508 -10.84 45.37 -18.84
CA ILE A 508 -9.89 46.14 -19.69
C ILE A 508 -8.81 45.21 -20.28
N GLU A 509 -8.56 45.44 -21.57
CA GLU A 509 -7.68 44.74 -22.50
C GLU A 509 -6.30 45.45 -22.66
N SER A 510 -5.32 44.74 -23.22
CA SER A 510 -4.13 45.19 -24.00
C SER A 510 -2.69 44.95 -23.45
N GLN A 511 -2.04 43.88 -23.96
CA GLN A 511 -0.86 43.83 -24.88
C GLN A 511 0.48 44.59 -24.56
N PRO A 512 1.64 44.20 -25.16
CA PRO A 512 2.81 43.64 -24.46
C PRO A 512 4.08 44.50 -24.53
N ARG A 513 5.15 44.11 -23.81
CA ARG A 513 6.51 44.60 -24.10
C ARG A 513 7.64 43.66 -23.66
N SER A 514 8.46 43.29 -24.65
CA SER A 514 9.80 42.70 -24.56
C SER A 514 10.85 43.70 -24.07
N VAL A 515 11.84 43.27 -23.27
CA VAL A 515 13.28 43.64 -23.40
C VAL A 515 14.16 42.62 -22.64
N VAL A 516 15.20 42.13 -23.31
CA VAL A 516 16.43 41.44 -22.85
C VAL A 516 17.59 42.14 -23.62
N PRO A 517 18.92 42.10 -23.30
CA PRO A 517 19.69 41.44 -22.22
C PRO A 517 20.69 42.38 -21.48
N ASN A 518 21.38 41.86 -20.46
CA ASN A 518 22.84 42.03 -20.34
C ASN A 518 23.48 41.00 -19.37
N GLU A 519 24.49 40.29 -19.85
CA GLU A 519 25.48 39.53 -19.06
C GLU A 519 26.54 40.47 -18.44
N PRO A 520 27.35 40.00 -17.47
CA PRO A 520 28.69 39.56 -17.86
C PRO A 520 29.24 38.31 -17.14
N ALA A 521 30.39 37.90 -17.67
CA ALA A 521 31.18 36.68 -17.58
C ALA A 521 31.87 36.30 -16.24
N PHE A 522 32.09 34.97 -16.14
CA PHE A 522 33.22 34.19 -15.60
C PHE A 522 33.73 34.36 -14.15
N ASN A 523 33.74 33.23 -13.41
CA ASN A 523 34.94 32.64 -12.80
C ASN A 523 34.69 31.16 -12.43
N GLU A 524 35.58 30.27 -12.88
CA GLU A 524 35.70 28.86 -12.44
C GLU A 524 36.27 28.80 -11.00
N PRO A 525 35.79 27.87 -10.15
CA PRO A 525 36.58 27.38 -9.03
C PRO A 525 37.09 25.95 -9.27
N GLU A 526 38.32 25.73 -8.82
CA GLU A 526 39.08 24.47 -8.79
C GLU A 526 38.31 23.30 -8.13
N PRO A 527 38.67 22.03 -8.44
CA PRO A 527 37.96 20.88 -7.89
C PRO A 527 38.43 20.56 -6.46
N GLU A 528 37.59 20.88 -5.46
CA GLU A 528 37.80 20.47 -4.08
C GLU A 528 37.59 18.95 -3.87
N PRO A 529 38.51 18.24 -3.19
CA PRO A 529 38.42 16.81 -2.90
C PRO A 529 37.49 16.44 -1.72
N LEU A 530 36.85 17.42 -1.06
CA LEU A 530 36.13 17.23 0.22
C LEU A 530 34.71 16.64 0.08
N ALA A 531 34.03 16.86 -1.05
CA ALA A 531 32.65 16.39 -1.25
C ALA A 531 32.52 14.86 -1.33
N ASP A 532 33.57 14.19 -1.82
CA ASP A 532 33.60 12.75 -2.05
C ASP A 532 33.73 11.98 -0.69
N SER A 533 34.26 12.59 0.37
CA SER A 533 34.35 11.97 1.71
C SER A 533 33.01 11.97 2.47
N ALA A 534 32.22 13.04 2.34
CA ALA A 534 30.91 13.15 3.01
C ALA A 534 29.89 12.14 2.45
N PHE A 535 29.99 11.82 1.15
CA PHE A 535 29.20 10.77 0.51
C PHE A 535 29.54 9.37 1.03
N GLU A 536 30.82 9.04 1.20
CA GLU A 536 31.24 7.74 1.76
C GLU A 536 30.82 7.58 3.22
N GLU A 537 30.82 8.64 4.02
CA GLU A 537 30.29 8.58 5.39
C GLU A 537 28.77 8.37 5.40
N ALA A 538 28.04 9.05 4.51
CA ALA A 538 26.59 8.90 4.40
C ALA A 538 26.18 7.52 3.84
N TRP A 539 26.95 6.99 2.89
CA TRP A 539 26.69 5.70 2.24
C TRP A 539 27.21 4.51 3.05
N GLY A 540 28.38 4.62 3.69
CA GLY A 540 28.94 3.59 4.56
C GLY A 540 28.02 3.28 5.74
N LYS A 541 27.41 4.31 6.34
CA LYS A 541 26.34 4.13 7.35
C LYS A 541 25.11 3.43 6.76
N ALA A 542 24.77 3.67 5.49
CA ALA A 542 23.61 3.08 4.84
C ALA A 542 23.79 1.59 4.45
N THR A 543 25.03 1.10 4.32
CA THR A 543 25.31 -0.31 4.00
C THR A 543 25.54 -1.19 5.22
N ASP A 544 25.99 -0.63 6.36
CA ASP A 544 26.25 -1.40 7.59
C ASP A 544 24.97 -1.70 8.39
N ASP A 545 23.95 -0.85 8.32
CA ASP A 545 22.67 -1.06 9.04
C ASP A 545 21.84 -2.25 8.47
N GLY A 546 22.27 -2.86 7.36
CA GLY A 546 21.63 -4.03 6.75
C GLY A 546 22.15 -5.39 7.23
N ASN A 547 23.17 -5.45 8.10
CA ASN A 547 23.82 -6.73 8.46
C ASN A 547 24.08 -6.93 9.96
N THR A 548 23.19 -6.46 10.84
CA THR A 548 23.26 -6.79 12.28
C THR A 548 22.30 -7.92 12.62
N SER A 549 22.73 -9.17 12.40
CA SER A 549 22.18 -10.34 13.09
C SER A 549 22.68 -10.31 14.56
N PRO A 550 21.81 -10.37 15.57
CA PRO A 550 22.26 -10.40 16.96
C PRO A 550 22.72 -11.81 17.33
N THR A 551 24.03 -11.96 17.53
CA THR A 551 24.63 -13.16 18.11
C THR A 551 24.19 -13.28 19.58
N GLU A 552 23.58 -14.41 19.94
CA GLU A 552 23.27 -14.80 21.30
C GLU A 552 24.52 -14.84 22.19
N GLU A 553 24.54 -14.05 23.27
CA GLU A 553 25.34 -14.36 24.47
C GLU A 553 24.40 -14.75 25.61
N THR A 554 24.33 -16.04 25.91
CA THR A 554 23.86 -16.56 27.19
C THR A 554 24.92 -17.47 27.79
N GLN A 555 25.56 -17.01 28.86
CA GLN A 555 26.08 -17.88 29.93
C GLN A 555 25.83 -17.22 31.28
N PRO A 556 25.22 -17.92 32.26
CA PRO A 556 25.13 -17.46 33.62
C PRO A 556 26.30 -18.00 34.46
N THR A 557 26.85 -17.18 35.33
CA THR A 557 27.62 -17.67 36.49
C THR A 557 27.25 -16.90 37.75
N GLN A 558 26.84 -17.71 38.74
CA GLN A 558 26.65 -17.52 40.18
C GLN A 558 25.35 -16.86 40.66
#